data_AF-A0A7H9AZM7-F1
#
_entry.id   AF-A0A7H9AZM7-F1
#
_cell.length_a   1.000
_cell.length_b   1.000
_cell.length_c   1.000
_cell.angle_alpha   90.00
_cell.angle_beta   90.00
_cell.angle_gamma   90.00
#
_symmetry.space_group_name_H-M   'P 1'
#
loop_
_entity.id
_entity.type
_entity.pdbx_description
1 polymer ?
#
loop_
_entity_poly.entity_id
_entity_poly.type
_entity_poly.pdbx_seq_one_letter_code
_entity_poly.pdbx_strand_id
1 'polypeptide(L)'
;MLHFLVFVCLQLISISAASIRGRLDIGLSNITGATLSRTHFRLNQIGNYSNEVGYTATSHLKNTLGDFEFQDMPLNHGTNETTYFVLALGSLDFNLKPNRILCEFINIDENGTEYQFNAYKNIFGKEFFPSPDITFPEKLESVETEPFIPISLVNRAPLRLYYQQQNKGLFTGGPFARLLDTTWKQAIAVTFVALLALPVLLEKFDPETAQAIKEEKLKKQREKYQIE
;
A
#
# COMPACT_ATOMS: atom_id res chain seq x y z
N MET A 1 32.31 54.82 6.31
CA MET A 1 30.96 54.56 6.85
C MET A 1 29.90 54.29 5.78
N LEU A 2 29.93 54.96 4.63
CA LEU A 2 28.94 54.76 3.55
C LEU A 2 28.93 53.31 2.98
N HIS A 3 30.10 52.68 2.85
CA HIS A 3 30.21 51.30 2.33
C HIS A 3 29.67 50.22 3.27
N PHE A 4 29.63 50.48 4.59
CA PHE A 4 29.07 49.54 5.55
C PHE A 4 27.53 49.53 5.49
N LEU A 5 26.93 50.68 5.17
CA LEU A 5 25.47 50.82 5.04
C LEU A 5 24.95 50.18 3.74
N VAL A 6 25.72 50.26 2.65
CA VAL A 6 25.39 49.55 1.39
C VAL A 6 25.50 48.02 1.55
N PHE A 7 26.45 47.53 2.34
CA PHE A 7 26.61 46.09 2.59
C PHE A 7 25.49 45.51 3.47
N VAL A 8 24.95 46.30 4.40
CA VAL A 8 23.82 45.89 5.25
C VAL A 8 22.48 45.96 4.50
N CYS A 9 22.30 46.90 3.57
CA CYS A 9 21.09 46.96 2.75
C CYS A 9 21.01 45.87 1.67
N LEU A 10 22.13 45.25 1.27
CA LEU A 10 22.14 44.15 0.29
C LEU A 10 21.72 42.78 0.85
N GLN A 11 21.49 42.67 2.17
CA GLN A 11 21.17 41.40 2.85
C GLN A 11 19.65 41.18 3.07
N LEU A 12 18.79 42.06 2.54
CA LEU A 12 17.33 41.94 2.64
C LEU A 12 16.71 41.44 1.34
N ILE A 13 17.31 40.42 0.72
CA ILE A 13 16.58 39.60 -0.25
C ILE A 13 15.65 38.74 0.59
N SER A 14 14.42 39.22 0.79
CA SER A 14 13.32 38.42 1.30
C SER A 14 13.05 37.32 0.28
N ILE A 15 13.72 36.19 0.44
CA ILE A 15 13.36 34.96 -0.25
C ILE A 15 11.96 34.62 0.25
N SER A 16 10.96 34.77 -0.61
CA SER A 16 9.59 34.33 -0.31
C SER A 16 9.61 32.82 -0.17
N ALA A 17 9.72 32.37 1.08
CA ALA A 17 9.74 30.97 1.46
C ALA A 17 8.31 30.47 1.61
N ALA A 18 7.86 29.62 0.69
CA ALA A 18 6.57 28.97 0.85
C ALA A 18 6.63 27.86 1.90
N SER A 19 5.50 27.65 2.57
CA SER A 19 5.33 26.55 3.51
C SER A 19 4.13 25.69 3.11
N ILE A 20 4.29 24.37 3.22
CA ILE A 20 3.18 23.42 3.10
C ILE A 20 2.86 22.91 4.49
N ARG A 21 1.59 23.04 4.89
CA ARG A 21 1.08 22.49 6.14
C ARG A 21 0.07 21.39 5.86
N GLY A 22 0.15 20.32 6.64
CA GLY A 22 -0.85 19.28 6.62
C GLY A 22 -1.06 18.68 8.00
N ARG A 23 -2.16 17.95 8.13
CA ARG A 23 -2.53 17.26 9.36
C ARG A 23 -2.95 15.84 9.06
N LEU A 24 -2.37 14.89 9.79
CA LEU A 24 -2.80 13.50 9.81
C LEU A 24 -3.87 13.30 10.87
N ASP A 25 -5.08 12.97 10.43
CA ASP A 25 -6.17 12.53 11.27
C ASP A 25 -6.22 10.99 11.34
N ILE A 26 -5.96 10.46 12.53
CA ILE A 26 -5.99 9.02 12.84
C ILE A 26 -7.36 8.63 13.46
N GLY A 27 -8.32 9.57 13.53
CA GLY A 27 -9.65 9.35 14.07
C GLY A 27 -9.64 9.06 15.58
N LEU A 28 -10.22 7.91 15.98
CA LEU A 28 -10.45 7.56 17.39
C LEU A 28 -9.19 7.08 18.14
N SER A 29 -8.06 6.89 17.48
CA SER A 29 -6.83 6.46 18.11
C SER A 29 -5.85 7.62 18.31
N ASN A 30 -5.28 7.71 19.51
CA ASN A 30 -4.32 8.75 19.84
C ASN A 30 -2.98 8.53 19.14
N ILE A 31 -2.40 9.61 18.62
CA ILE A 31 -1.03 9.61 18.10
C ILE A 31 -0.06 9.44 19.27
N THR A 32 0.70 8.35 19.26
CA THR A 32 1.72 8.06 20.28
C THR A 32 3.12 8.41 19.78
N GLY A 33 4.12 8.46 20.67
CA GLY A 33 5.51 8.71 20.28
C GLY A 33 6.06 7.71 19.25
N ALA A 34 5.59 6.45 19.30
CA ALA A 34 5.93 5.45 18.30
C ALA A 34 5.38 5.83 16.91
N THR A 35 4.14 6.32 16.85
CA THR A 35 3.50 6.78 15.60
C THR A 35 4.21 7.98 14.99
N LEU A 36 4.69 8.92 15.82
CA LEU A 36 5.41 10.11 15.37
C LEU A 36 6.68 9.75 14.59
N SER A 37 7.48 8.83 15.13
CA SER A 37 8.76 8.42 14.53
C SER A 37 8.60 7.54 13.29
N ARG A 38 7.51 6.76 13.20
CA ARG A 38 7.26 5.78 12.12
C ARG A 38 6.44 6.31 10.95
N THR A 39 6.02 7.57 11.04
CA THR A 39 5.31 8.29 9.99
C THR A 39 6.23 9.35 9.42
N HIS A 40 6.32 9.41 8.10
CA HIS A 40 7.16 10.36 7.39
C HIS A 40 6.45 10.84 6.12
N PHE A 41 6.76 12.08 5.76
CA PHE A 41 6.21 12.75 4.60
C PHE A 41 7.38 13.21 3.76
N ARG A 42 7.41 12.85 2.49
CA ARG A 42 8.47 13.25 1.57
C ARG A 42 7.89 14.20 0.52
N LEU A 43 8.55 15.32 0.33
CA LEU A 43 8.21 16.30 -0.68
C LEU A 43 9.32 16.30 -1.74
N ASN A 44 8.94 16.12 -3.00
CA ASN A 44 9.87 16.18 -4.14
C ASN A 44 9.37 17.20 -5.15
N GLN A 45 10.23 18.10 -5.60
CA GLN A 45 9.92 19.00 -6.71
C GLN A 45 9.96 18.24 -8.04
N ILE A 46 8.98 18.49 -8.90
CA ILE A 46 8.91 17.88 -10.23
C ILE A 46 8.70 18.96 -11.28
N GLY A 47 9.42 18.86 -12.41
CA GLY A 47 9.29 19.81 -13.51
C GLY A 47 9.76 21.23 -13.17
N ASN A 48 10.12 21.96 -14.23
CA ASN A 48 10.42 23.40 -14.21
C ASN A 48 11.16 23.87 -12.94
N TYR A 49 12.32 23.29 -12.61
CA TYR A 49 13.14 23.76 -11.49
C TYR A 49 14.44 24.34 -12.03
N SER A 50 14.87 25.47 -11.46
CA SER A 50 16.02 26.25 -11.94
C SER A 50 17.37 25.60 -11.62
N ASN A 51 17.42 24.79 -10.58
CA ASN A 51 18.64 24.07 -10.18
C ASN A 51 18.85 22.82 -11.04
N GLU A 52 20.07 22.27 -11.07
CA GLU A 52 20.33 21.00 -11.76
C GLU A 52 19.62 19.80 -11.09
N VAL A 53 19.25 19.95 -9.82
CA VAL A 53 18.57 18.92 -9.02
C VAL A 53 17.32 19.52 -8.37
N GLY A 54 16.19 18.83 -8.52
CA GLY A 54 14.93 19.22 -7.90
C GLY A 54 14.99 19.16 -6.37
N TYR A 55 14.31 20.10 -5.70
CA TYR A 55 14.25 20.13 -4.24
C TYR A 55 13.63 18.86 -3.67
N THR A 56 14.21 18.34 -2.60
CA THR A 56 13.69 17.18 -1.87
C THR A 56 13.79 17.43 -0.37
N ALA A 57 12.69 17.20 0.35
CA ALA A 57 12.64 17.32 1.80
C ALA A 57 11.85 16.17 2.42
N THR A 58 12.15 15.84 3.68
CA THR A 58 11.38 14.87 4.47
C THR A 58 10.99 15.52 5.80
N SER A 59 9.70 15.48 6.12
CA SER A 59 9.15 15.94 7.40
C SER A 59 8.55 14.75 8.15
N HIS A 60 8.55 14.86 9.47
CA HIS A 60 7.82 13.96 10.36
C HIS A 60 6.63 14.69 10.99
N LEU A 61 5.82 13.96 11.75
CA LEU A 61 4.79 14.56 12.59
C LEU A 61 5.45 15.37 13.71
N LYS A 62 5.03 16.63 13.87
CA LYS A 62 5.53 17.55 14.89
C LYS A 62 4.84 17.35 16.24
N ASN A 63 3.53 17.09 16.21
CA ASN A 63 2.67 17.10 17.39
C ASN A 63 1.78 15.85 17.47
N THR A 64 1.21 15.60 18.65
CA THR A 64 0.19 14.57 18.86
C THR A 64 -1.15 14.87 18.17
N LEU A 65 -1.34 16.10 17.69
CA LEU A 65 -2.47 16.51 16.84
C LEU A 65 -2.31 16.05 15.39
N GLY A 66 -1.13 15.57 15.00
CA GLY A 66 -0.88 15.05 13.66
C GLY A 66 -0.35 16.08 12.68
N ASP A 67 0.06 17.26 13.15
CA ASP A 67 0.59 18.32 12.29
C ASP A 67 1.97 17.96 11.71
N PHE A 68 2.18 18.30 10.44
CA PHE A 68 3.49 18.30 9.79
C PHE A 68 3.61 19.54 8.89
N GLU A 69 4.84 19.96 8.63
CA GLU A 69 5.07 21.16 7.84
C GLU A 69 6.43 21.13 7.15
N PHE A 70 6.43 21.60 5.91
CA PHE A 70 7.63 21.92 5.15
C PHE A 70 7.78 23.43 5.13
N GLN A 71 8.97 23.93 5.43
CA GLN A 71 9.32 25.34 5.46
C GLN A 71 10.40 25.62 4.42
N ASP A 72 10.53 26.87 4.01
CA ASP A 72 11.61 27.34 3.14
C ASP A 72 11.71 26.58 1.81
N MET A 73 10.55 26.34 1.18
CA MET A 73 10.50 25.68 -0.11
C MET A 73 10.84 26.67 -1.24
N PRO A 74 11.69 26.28 -2.21
CA PRO A 74 12.02 27.13 -3.34
C PRO A 74 10.83 27.23 -4.30
N LEU A 75 10.45 28.45 -4.66
CA LEU A 75 9.41 28.70 -5.65
C LEU A 75 10.00 29.38 -6.88
N ASN A 76 9.40 29.11 -8.03
CA ASN A 76 9.70 29.82 -9.27
C ASN A 76 9.10 31.22 -9.24
N HIS A 77 9.84 32.18 -9.76
CA HIS A 77 9.43 33.57 -9.89
C HIS A 77 9.13 33.89 -11.36
N GLY A 78 8.15 34.75 -11.60
CA GLY A 78 7.68 35.11 -12.94
C GLY A 78 6.17 34.93 -13.11
N THR A 79 5.56 35.68 -14.01
CA THR A 79 4.11 35.72 -14.20
C THR A 79 3.59 34.35 -14.66
N ASN A 80 2.64 33.78 -13.90
CA ASN A 80 2.09 32.45 -14.16
C ASN A 80 3.13 31.31 -14.16
N GLU A 81 4.30 31.53 -13.58
CA GLU A 81 5.25 30.45 -13.36
C GLU A 81 4.70 29.48 -12.32
N THR A 82 4.77 28.20 -12.66
CA THR A 82 4.26 27.12 -11.82
C THR A 82 5.39 26.36 -11.18
N THR A 83 5.22 26.05 -9.90
CA THR A 83 6.12 25.15 -9.16
C THR A 83 5.32 23.95 -8.68
N TYR A 84 5.75 22.76 -9.09
CA TYR A 84 5.08 21.53 -8.73
C TYR A 84 5.89 20.74 -7.70
N PHE A 85 5.21 20.32 -6.64
CA PHE A 85 5.74 19.38 -5.67
C PHE A 85 4.85 18.16 -5.58
N VAL A 86 5.48 17.00 -5.37
CA VAL A 86 4.79 15.75 -5.06
C VAL A 86 5.01 15.44 -3.60
N LEU A 87 3.92 15.43 -2.86
CA LEU A 87 3.89 14.99 -1.47
C LEU A 87 3.55 13.50 -1.43
N ALA A 88 4.52 12.70 -1.00
CA ALA A 88 4.40 11.26 -0.79
C ALA A 88 4.23 10.97 0.70
N LEU A 89 3.16 10.27 1.04
CA LEU A 89 2.76 9.99 2.42
C LEU A 89 3.19 8.57 2.80
N GLY A 90 3.93 8.44 3.89
CA GLY A 90 4.47 7.16 4.34
C GLY A 90 4.21 6.91 5.82
N SER A 91 3.73 5.72 6.15
CA SER A 91 3.71 5.22 7.52
C SER A 91 4.05 3.73 7.53
N LEU A 92 4.79 3.32 8.56
CA LEU A 92 5.01 1.90 8.82
C LEU A 92 3.78 1.26 9.46
N ASP A 93 3.03 1.96 10.31
CA ASP A 93 1.96 1.34 11.08
C ASP A 93 0.59 1.43 10.36
N PHE A 94 0.41 2.42 9.49
CA PHE A 94 -0.88 2.75 8.88
C PHE A 94 -0.84 2.79 7.36
N ASN A 95 -2.00 2.54 6.74
CA ASN A 95 -2.22 2.87 5.33
C ASN A 95 -2.90 4.23 5.25
N LEU A 96 -2.20 5.20 4.66
CA LEU A 96 -2.64 6.60 4.54
C LEU A 96 -3.39 6.83 3.24
N LYS A 97 -4.36 7.75 3.27
CA LYS A 97 -5.04 8.31 2.10
C LYS A 97 -5.07 9.85 2.19
N PRO A 98 -4.92 10.57 1.07
CA PRO A 98 -4.50 10.07 -0.23
C PRO A 98 -3.06 9.49 -0.19
N ASN A 99 -2.65 8.69 -1.17
CA ASN A 99 -1.30 8.10 -1.17
C ASN A 99 -0.26 9.11 -1.67
N ARG A 100 -0.62 9.87 -2.70
CA ARG A 100 0.19 10.95 -3.28
C ARG A 100 -0.68 12.18 -3.49
N ILE A 101 -0.08 13.34 -3.28
CA ILE A 101 -0.72 14.64 -3.51
C ILE A 101 0.20 15.44 -4.42
N LEU A 102 -0.36 16.00 -5.49
CA LEU A 102 0.31 17.03 -6.29
C LEU A 102 0.00 18.38 -5.67
N CYS A 103 1.03 19.11 -5.29
CA CYS A 103 0.96 20.47 -4.79
C CYS A 103 1.43 21.40 -5.91
N GLU A 104 0.58 22.34 -6.29
CA GLU A 104 0.83 23.32 -7.33
C GLU A 104 0.86 24.72 -6.70
N PHE A 105 1.95 25.44 -6.95
CA PHE A 105 2.07 26.86 -6.66
C PHE A 105 2.08 27.63 -7.96
N ILE A 106 1.14 28.56 -8.12
CA ILE A 106 1.06 29.44 -9.28
C ILE A 106 1.37 30.85 -8.80
N ASN A 107 2.38 31.49 -9.39
CA ASN A 107 2.68 32.87 -9.10
C ASN A 107 1.70 33.81 -9.83
N ILE A 108 0.97 34.64 -9.07
CA ILE A 108 0.00 35.59 -9.61
C ILE A 108 0.67 36.90 -10.03
N ASP A 109 1.75 37.30 -9.35
CA ASP A 109 2.41 38.59 -9.54
C ASP A 109 3.76 38.48 -10.28
N GLU A 110 4.10 39.51 -11.06
CA GLU A 110 5.41 39.63 -11.72
C GLU A 110 6.55 39.66 -10.71
N ASN A 111 6.32 40.18 -9.49
CA ASN A 111 7.34 40.32 -8.45
C ASN A 111 7.54 39.06 -7.60
N GLY A 112 6.74 38.00 -7.79
CA GLY A 112 6.91 36.73 -7.07
C GLY A 112 6.55 36.78 -5.58
N THR A 113 5.61 37.64 -5.20
CA THR A 113 5.18 37.86 -3.81
C THR A 113 3.92 37.08 -3.44
N GLU A 114 2.95 36.97 -4.37
CA GLU A 114 1.67 36.29 -4.15
C GLU A 114 1.57 34.98 -4.94
N TYR A 115 1.30 33.89 -4.24
CA TYR A 115 1.14 32.56 -4.83
C TYR A 115 -0.24 31.99 -4.53
N GLN A 116 -0.87 31.44 -5.57
CA GLN A 116 -2.02 30.57 -5.42
C GLN A 116 -1.55 29.14 -5.11
N PHE A 117 -2.12 28.52 -4.08
CA PHE A 117 -1.81 27.15 -3.71
C PHE A 117 -2.97 26.19 -3.99
N ASN A 118 -2.74 25.25 -4.90
CA ASN A 118 -3.69 24.19 -5.22
C ASN A 118 -3.09 22.83 -4.85
N ALA A 119 -3.94 21.89 -4.42
CA ALA A 119 -3.52 20.51 -4.17
C ALA A 119 -4.48 19.53 -4.84
N TYR A 120 -3.93 18.43 -5.36
CA TYR A 120 -4.68 17.43 -6.10
C TYR A 120 -4.36 16.01 -5.64
N LYS A 121 -5.38 15.16 -5.50
CA LYS A 121 -5.21 13.75 -5.15
C LYS A 121 -4.70 12.98 -6.35
N ASN A 122 -3.70 12.13 -6.13
CA ASN A 122 -3.27 11.16 -7.12
C ASN A 122 -3.11 9.76 -6.51
N ILE A 123 -3.12 8.76 -7.39
CA ILE A 123 -2.94 7.34 -7.07
C ILE A 123 -1.55 6.91 -7.57
N PHE A 124 -0.94 5.95 -6.88
CA PHE A 124 0.34 5.39 -7.30
C PHE A 124 0.22 4.76 -8.70
N GLY A 125 1.15 5.11 -9.60
CA GLY A 125 1.19 4.59 -10.97
C GLY A 125 0.35 5.36 -12.00
N LYS A 126 -0.43 6.38 -11.58
CA LYS A 126 -1.11 7.31 -12.50
C LYS A 126 -0.25 8.56 -12.71
N GLU A 127 -0.17 9.04 -13.95
CA GLU A 127 0.54 10.26 -14.31
C GLU A 127 -0.11 11.49 -13.66
N PHE A 128 0.69 12.50 -13.33
CA PHE A 128 0.21 13.74 -12.71
C PHE A 128 -0.38 14.72 -13.74
N PHE A 129 0.27 14.77 -14.90
CA PHE A 129 -0.08 15.65 -16.00
C PHE A 129 -0.58 14.81 -17.16
N PRO A 130 -1.60 15.27 -17.88
CA PRO A 130 -2.05 14.57 -19.06
C PRO A 130 -1.03 14.65 -20.19
N SER A 131 -1.03 13.63 -21.05
CA SER A 131 -0.24 13.66 -22.27
C SER A 131 -0.73 14.80 -23.19
N PRO A 132 0.17 15.51 -23.88
CA PRO A 132 -0.17 16.70 -24.66
C PRO A 132 -1.10 16.42 -25.84
N ASP A 133 -1.18 15.16 -26.30
CA ASP A 133 -1.97 14.75 -27.46
C ASP A 133 -3.48 14.59 -27.16
N ILE A 134 -3.86 14.64 -25.88
CA ILE A 134 -5.25 14.43 -25.46
C ILE A 134 -5.99 15.77 -25.44
N THR A 135 -7.04 15.91 -26.26
CA THR A 135 -7.80 17.16 -26.41
C THR A 135 -8.61 17.55 -25.15
N PHE A 136 -9.14 16.58 -24.42
CA PHE A 136 -9.89 16.80 -23.18
C PHE A 136 -9.49 15.78 -22.12
N PRO A 137 -8.33 16.00 -21.47
CA PRO A 137 -7.85 15.06 -20.49
C PRO A 137 -8.67 15.07 -19.21
N GLU A 138 -8.65 13.93 -18.52
CA GLU A 138 -9.16 13.81 -17.16
C GLU A 138 -8.31 14.70 -16.22
N LYS A 139 -8.97 15.50 -15.38
CA LYS A 139 -8.32 16.33 -14.37
C LYS A 139 -8.28 15.62 -13.03
N LEU A 140 -7.22 15.84 -12.25
CA LEU A 140 -7.12 15.29 -10.90
C LEU A 140 -8.13 15.96 -9.97
N GLU A 141 -8.60 15.21 -8.97
CA GLU A 141 -9.53 15.72 -7.96
C GLU A 141 -8.80 16.69 -7.02
N SER A 142 -9.34 17.91 -6.88
CA SER A 142 -8.79 18.90 -5.96
C SER A 142 -8.98 18.49 -4.49
N VAL A 143 -8.01 18.84 -3.66
CA VAL A 143 -8.05 18.70 -2.19
C VAL A 143 -8.26 20.09 -1.59
N GLU A 144 -9.10 20.18 -0.56
CA GLU A 144 -9.19 21.39 0.26
C GLU A 144 -7.86 21.63 0.99
N THR A 145 -7.28 22.82 0.79
CA THR A 145 -5.96 23.18 1.30
C THR A 145 -6.00 24.09 2.53
N GLU A 146 -7.13 24.75 2.78
CA GLU A 146 -7.32 25.65 3.93
C GLU A 146 -8.06 24.93 5.06
N PRO A 147 -7.57 24.97 6.32
CA PRO A 147 -6.34 25.61 6.81
C PRO A 147 -5.07 24.75 6.69
N PHE A 148 -5.20 23.47 6.37
CA PHE A 148 -4.11 22.52 6.16
C PHE A 148 -4.55 21.41 5.22
N ILE A 149 -3.62 20.69 4.59
CA ILE A 149 -3.95 19.51 3.79
C ILE A 149 -4.41 18.36 4.71
N PRO A 150 -5.64 17.87 4.59
CA PRO A 150 -6.14 16.77 5.40
C PRO A 150 -5.63 15.43 4.89
N ILE A 151 -4.97 14.68 5.76
CA ILE A 151 -4.57 13.29 5.53
C ILE A 151 -5.37 12.43 6.48
N SER A 152 -5.87 11.29 6.00
CA SER A 152 -6.65 10.36 6.82
C SER A 152 -6.20 8.92 6.57
N LEU A 153 -6.76 7.99 7.34
CA LEU A 153 -6.52 6.57 7.14
C LEU A 153 -7.40 5.99 6.03
N VAL A 154 -6.93 4.91 5.40
CA VAL A 154 -7.76 4.11 4.48
C VAL A 154 -8.92 3.47 5.24
N ASN A 155 -10.16 3.78 4.87
CA ASN A 155 -11.36 3.34 5.58
C ASN A 155 -11.48 1.82 5.75
N ARG A 156 -11.13 1.06 4.70
CA ARG A 156 -11.26 -0.42 4.72
C ARG A 156 -10.09 -1.13 5.39
N ALA A 157 -8.91 -0.51 5.41
CA ALA A 157 -7.68 -1.15 5.87
C ALA A 157 -6.76 -0.10 6.52
N PRO A 158 -7.15 0.45 7.69
CA PRO A 158 -6.42 1.55 8.32
C PRO A 158 -5.02 1.12 8.81
N LEU A 159 -4.90 -0.12 9.30
CA LEU A 159 -3.65 -0.68 9.81
C LEU A 159 -2.87 -1.39 8.71
N ARG A 160 -1.55 -1.25 8.74
CA ARG A 160 -0.64 -1.99 7.88
C ARG A 160 -0.29 -3.34 8.51
N LEU A 161 -0.91 -4.40 7.99
CA LEU A 161 -0.69 -5.76 8.47
C LEU A 161 0.54 -6.37 7.78
N TYR A 162 1.63 -6.52 8.53
CA TYR A 162 2.84 -7.20 8.06
C TYR A 162 2.79 -8.72 8.23
N TYR A 163 1.89 -9.20 9.07
CA TYR A 163 1.67 -10.62 9.30
C TYR A 163 0.40 -11.05 8.57
N GLN A 164 0.48 -12.21 7.93
CA GLN A 164 -0.69 -12.87 7.38
C GLN A 164 -1.12 -13.95 8.36
N GLN A 165 -2.36 -13.85 8.87
CA GLN A 165 -2.93 -14.92 9.67
C GLN A 165 -3.13 -16.15 8.77
N GLN A 166 -2.51 -17.27 9.13
CA GLN A 166 -2.74 -18.53 8.45
C GLN A 166 -4.06 -19.13 8.94
N ASN A 167 -5.04 -19.24 8.05
CA ASN A 167 -6.23 -20.05 8.28
C ASN A 167 -5.86 -21.53 8.15
N LYS A 168 -5.25 -22.09 9.20
CA LYS A 168 -4.98 -23.51 9.29
C LYS A 168 -6.29 -24.24 9.60
N GLY A 169 -7.04 -24.61 8.57
CA GLY A 169 -8.06 -25.64 8.70
C GLY A 169 -7.40 -26.97 9.06
N LEU A 170 -8.16 -27.91 9.63
CA LEU A 170 -7.69 -29.26 9.95
C LEU A 170 -6.95 -29.94 8.78
N PHE A 171 -7.38 -29.66 7.54
CA PHE A 171 -6.81 -30.20 6.30
C PHE A 171 -5.79 -29.31 5.57
N THR A 172 -5.66 -28.02 5.93
CA THR A 172 -4.71 -27.09 5.27
C THR A 172 -3.48 -26.75 6.12
N GLY A 173 -3.57 -26.82 7.46
CA GLY A 173 -2.42 -26.58 8.33
C GLY A 173 -2.38 -27.38 9.63
N GLY A 174 -3.35 -28.25 9.87
CA GLY A 174 -3.36 -29.18 11.01
C GLY A 174 -2.45 -30.40 10.81
N PRO A 175 -2.36 -31.32 11.80
CA PRO A 175 -1.56 -32.54 11.69
C PRO A 175 -1.96 -33.44 10.51
N PHE A 176 -3.25 -33.44 10.13
CA PHE A 176 -3.74 -34.16 8.94
C PHE A 176 -3.27 -33.52 7.62
N ALA A 177 -3.12 -32.19 7.58
CA ALA A 177 -2.58 -31.49 6.42
C ALA A 177 -1.13 -31.90 6.11
N ARG A 178 -0.30 -32.11 7.15
CA ARG A 178 1.08 -32.60 7.00
C ARG A 178 1.18 -34.04 6.53
N LEU A 179 0.17 -34.87 6.83
CA LEU A 179 0.10 -36.24 6.34
C LEU A 179 -0.36 -36.30 4.88
N LEU A 180 -1.11 -35.31 4.41
CA LEU A 180 -1.65 -35.23 3.04
C LEU A 180 -0.99 -34.13 2.20
N ASP A 181 0.19 -33.66 2.59
CA ASP A 181 0.87 -32.51 1.96
C ASP A 181 1.41 -32.80 0.55
N THR A 182 1.62 -34.07 0.22
CA THR A 182 2.31 -34.51 -0.99
C THR A 182 1.44 -35.47 -1.79
N THR A 183 1.49 -35.37 -3.11
CA THR A 183 0.62 -36.10 -4.06
C THR A 183 0.65 -37.60 -3.86
N TRP A 184 1.82 -38.19 -3.56
CA TRP A 184 1.94 -39.62 -3.29
C TRP A 184 1.27 -40.05 -1.97
N LYS A 185 1.33 -39.24 -0.89
CA LYS A 185 0.65 -39.55 0.38
C LYS A 185 -0.87 -39.45 0.22
N GLN A 186 -1.34 -38.48 -0.57
CA GLN A 186 -2.75 -38.39 -0.95
C GLN A 186 -3.19 -39.63 -1.74
N ALA A 187 -2.39 -40.08 -2.70
CA ALA A 187 -2.68 -41.30 -3.47
C ALA A 187 -2.76 -42.54 -2.56
N ILE A 188 -1.85 -42.69 -1.59
CA ILE A 188 -1.90 -43.77 -0.60
C ILE A 188 -3.18 -43.69 0.25
N ALA A 189 -3.52 -42.50 0.75
CA ALA A 189 -4.73 -42.30 1.56
C ALA A 189 -6.01 -42.61 0.77
N VAL A 190 -6.12 -42.15 -0.48
CA VAL A 190 -7.26 -42.44 -1.36
C VAL A 190 -7.33 -43.93 -1.67
N THR A 191 -6.19 -44.58 -1.93
CA THR A 191 -6.13 -46.02 -2.20
C THR A 191 -6.59 -46.84 -1.00
N PHE A 192 -6.19 -46.43 0.22
CA PHE A 192 -6.61 -47.08 1.45
C PHE A 192 -8.12 -46.93 1.70
N VAL A 193 -8.68 -45.74 1.49
CA VAL A 193 -10.13 -45.50 1.57
C VAL A 193 -10.86 -46.30 0.50
N ALA A 194 -10.34 -46.35 -0.73
CA ALA A 194 -10.91 -47.15 -1.81
C ALA A 194 -10.89 -48.65 -1.48
N LEU A 195 -9.81 -49.18 -0.92
CA LEU A 195 -9.74 -50.59 -0.52
C LEU A 195 -10.79 -50.96 0.54
N LEU A 196 -11.11 -50.04 1.45
CA LEU A 196 -12.14 -50.24 2.47
C LEU A 196 -13.56 -50.04 1.93
N ALA A 197 -13.76 -49.09 1.02
CA ALA A 197 -15.07 -48.75 0.48
C ALA A 197 -15.50 -49.64 -0.69
N LEU A 198 -14.56 -50.08 -1.54
CA LEU A 198 -14.83 -50.86 -2.75
C LEU A 198 -15.61 -52.16 -2.47
N PRO A 199 -15.30 -52.98 -1.44
CA PRO A 199 -16.08 -54.18 -1.14
C PRO A 199 -17.53 -53.84 -0.76
N VAL A 200 -17.72 -52.78 0.04
CA VAL A 200 -19.04 -52.34 0.49
C VAL A 200 -19.87 -51.79 -0.67
N LEU A 201 -19.22 -51.08 -1.60
CA LEU A 201 -19.86 -50.58 -2.82
C LEU A 201 -20.18 -51.72 -3.79
N LEU A 202 -19.26 -52.65 -4.02
CA LEU A 202 -19.48 -53.82 -4.88
C LEU A 202 -20.63 -54.69 -4.36
N GLU A 203 -20.72 -54.92 -3.06
CA GLU A 203 -21.84 -55.67 -2.47
C GLU A 203 -23.20 -55.00 -2.69
N LYS A 204 -23.25 -53.67 -2.82
CA LYS A 204 -24.50 -52.92 -3.05
C LYS A 204 -24.86 -52.74 -4.52
N PHE A 205 -23.87 -52.60 -5.40
CA PHE A 205 -24.11 -52.32 -6.83
C PHE A 205 -24.08 -53.57 -7.70
N ASP A 206 -23.32 -54.61 -7.34
CA ASP A 206 -23.20 -55.84 -8.12
C ASP A 206 -22.98 -57.09 -7.22
N PRO A 207 -24.06 -57.64 -6.65
CA PRO A 207 -23.98 -58.71 -5.66
C PRO A 207 -23.50 -60.04 -6.23
N GLU A 208 -23.70 -60.28 -7.53
CA GLU A 208 -23.30 -61.54 -8.21
C GLU A 208 -21.78 -61.65 -8.28
N THR A 209 -21.10 -60.57 -8.67
CA THR A 209 -19.63 -60.48 -8.71
C THR A 209 -19.02 -60.58 -7.30
N ALA A 210 -19.69 -60.02 -6.28
CA ALA A 210 -19.23 -60.12 -4.89
C ALA A 210 -19.31 -61.56 -4.34
N GLN A 211 -20.32 -62.35 -4.73
CA GLN A 211 -20.45 -63.75 -4.33
C GLN A 211 -19.42 -64.64 -5.02
N ALA A 212 -19.21 -64.47 -6.33
CA ALA A 212 -18.19 -65.22 -7.07
C ALA A 212 -16.78 -65.03 -6.47
N ILE A 213 -16.42 -63.81 -6.09
CA ILE A 213 -15.13 -63.51 -5.44
C ILE A 213 -15.03 -64.15 -4.05
N LYS A 214 -16.13 -64.24 -3.29
CA LYS A 214 -16.14 -64.92 -1.97
C LYS A 214 -15.95 -66.43 -2.13
N GLU A 215 -16.59 -67.06 -3.11
CA GLU A 215 -16.45 -68.48 -3.39
C GLU A 215 -15.03 -68.85 -3.83
N GLU A 216 -14.42 -68.05 -4.70
CA GLU A 216 -13.02 -68.25 -5.09
C GLU A 216 -12.04 -68.08 -3.92
N LYS A 217 -12.27 -67.09 -3.04
CA LYS A 217 -11.47 -66.91 -1.82
C LYS A 217 -11.57 -68.11 -0.89
N LEU A 218 -12.78 -68.64 -0.69
CA LEU A 218 -13.02 -69.84 0.12
C LEU A 218 -12.35 -71.07 -0.50
N LYS A 219 -12.41 -71.22 -1.82
CA LYS A 219 -11.76 -72.32 -2.54
C LYS A 219 -10.24 -72.27 -2.39
N LYS A 220 -9.62 -71.10 -2.59
CA LYS A 220 -8.17 -70.91 -2.39
C LYS A 220 -7.72 -71.09 -0.95
N GLN A 221 -8.55 -70.74 0.04
CA GLN A 221 -8.26 -71.04 1.44
C GLN A 221 -8.29 -72.54 1.70
N ARG A 222 -9.32 -73.26 1.21
CA ARG A 222 -9.43 -74.72 1.34
C ARG A 222 -8.24 -75.44 0.69
N GLU A 223 -7.80 -74.97 -0.48
CA GLU A 223 -6.63 -75.51 -1.19
C GLU A 223 -5.32 -75.29 -0.40
N LYS A 224 -5.18 -74.16 0.33
CA LYS A 224 -4.02 -73.92 1.22
C LYS A 224 -3.98 -74.85 2.43
N TYR A 225 -5.13 -75.22 2.98
CA TYR A 225 -5.21 -76.15 4.12
C TYR A 225 -5.19 -77.64 3.70
N GLN A 226 -5.16 -77.94 2.40
CA GLN A 226 -5.02 -79.29 1.86
C GLN A 226 -3.58 -79.65 1.48
N ILE A 227 -2.65 -78.69 1.61
CA ILE A 227 -1.21 -78.90 1.46
C ILE A 227 -0.58 -78.82 2.86
N GLU A 228 -0.98 -79.75 3.73
CA GLU A 228 -0.29 -80.18 4.96
C GLU A 228 -0.48 -81.69 5.11
#